data_AF-A0A6G7IYF7-F1
#
_entry.id   AF-A0A6G7IYF7-F1
#
_cell.length_a   1.000
_cell.length_b   1.000
_cell.length_c   1.000
_cell.angle_alpha   90.00
_cell.angle_beta   90.00
_cell.angle_gamma   90.00
#
_symmetry.space_group_name_H-M   'P 1'
#
loop_
_entity.id
_entity.type
_entity.pdbx_description
1 polymer ?
#
loop_
_entity_poly.entity_id
_entity_poly.type
_entity_poly.pdbx_seq_one_letter_code
_entity_poly.pdbx_strand_id
1 'polypeptide(L)' 'MSNSDNGGGLIVFMYLLTIAISIASGVLAWNWIEPDSFFGAIAFLIVWAVFSKIGHFIAMGIVAAFGGMD' A
#
# COMPACT_ATOMS: atom_id res chain seq x y z
N MET A 1 6.66 -28.60 20.98
CA MET A 1 7.02 -28.16 19.61
C MET A 1 6.80 -26.66 19.55
N SER A 2 7.89 -25.89 19.43
CA SER A 2 7.88 -24.41 19.34
C SER A 2 7.35 -23.99 17.97
N ASN A 3 6.26 -23.25 17.92
CA ASN A 3 5.73 -22.71 16.66
C ASN A 3 5.01 -21.37 16.87
N SER A 4 5.62 -20.44 17.62
CA SER A 4 4.97 -19.19 18.03
C SER A 4 5.44 -17.92 17.31
N ASP A 5 6.45 -17.96 16.43
CA ASP A 5 7.08 -16.71 15.96
C ASP A 5 6.74 -16.28 14.53
N ASN A 6 6.20 -17.19 13.70
CA ASN A 6 5.94 -16.89 12.28
C ASN A 6 4.71 -15.98 12.06
N GLY A 7 3.72 -16.00 12.97
CA GLY A 7 2.52 -15.15 12.86
C GLY A 7 2.81 -13.67 13.15
N GLY A 8 3.69 -13.38 14.11
CA GLY A 8 4.06 -12.01 14.46
C GLY A 8 4.87 -11.32 13.37
N GLY A 9 5.84 -12.03 12.78
CA GLY A 9 6.67 -11.49 11.69
C GLY A 9 5.85 -11.12 10.46
N LEU A 10 4.89 -11.96 10.06
CA LEU A 10 4.00 -11.69 8.94
C LEU A 10 3.09 -10.47 9.17
N ILE A 11 2.59 -10.30 10.40
CA ILE A 11 1.78 -9.13 10.78
C ILE A 11 2.61 -7.85 10.66
N VAL A 12 3.82 -7.83 11.22
CA VAL A 12 4.72 -6.67 11.14
C VAL A 12 5.05 -6.35 9.67
N PHE A 13 5.32 -7.37 8.85
CA PHE A 13 5.57 -7.21 7.42
C PHE A 13 4.36 -6.59 6.69
N MET A 14 3.15 -7.06 6.95
CA MET A 14 1.92 -6.50 6.36
C MET A 14 1.73 -5.02 6.70
N TYR A 15 1.98 -4.63 7.96
CA TYR A 15 1.91 -3.22 8.37
C TYR A 15 2.95 -2.36 7.64
N LEU A 16 4.19 -2.83 7.55
CA LEU A 16 5.24 -2.13 6.79
C LEU A 16 4.88 -1.99 5.32
N LEU A 17 4.31 -3.04 4.72
CA LEU A 17 3.87 -3.04 3.33
C LEU A 17 2.75 -2.01 3.11
N THR A 18 1.74 -1.96 3.99
CA THR A 18 0.67 -0.96 3.93
C THR A 18 1.20 0.47 4.04
N ILE A 19 2.13 0.73 4.96
CA ILE A 19 2.76 2.05 5.11
C ILE A 19 3.53 2.42 3.84
N ALA A 20 4.34 1.49 3.32
CA ALA A 20 5.11 1.70 2.10
C ALA A 20 4.20 2.00 0.90
N ILE A 21 3.11 1.25 0.73
CA ILE A 21 2.12 1.47 -0.33
C ILE A 21 1.50 2.86 -0.19
N SER A 22 1.10 3.26 1.01
CA SER A 22 0.48 4.57 1.24
C SER A 22 1.43 5.72 0.89
N ILE A 23 2.69 5.64 1.34
CA ILE A 23 3.72 6.65 1.05
C ILE A 23 4.03 6.69 -0.45
N ALA A 24 4.30 5.55 -1.08
CA ALA A 24 4.60 5.49 -2.51
C ALA A 24 3.43 6.01 -3.37
N SER A 25 2.20 5.63 -3.03
CA SER A 25 1.00 6.14 -3.71
C SER A 25 0.85 7.65 -3.53
N GLY A 26 1.20 8.18 -2.35
CA GLY A 26 1.15 9.61 -2.06
C GLY A 26 2.17 10.38 -2.87
N VAL A 27 3.42 9.90 -2.93
CA VAL A 27 4.47 10.52 -3.76
C VAL A 27 4.10 10.49 -5.24
N LEU A 28 3.56 9.38 -5.75
CA LEU A 28 3.11 9.27 -7.14
C LEU A 28 1.94 10.22 -7.44
N ALA A 29 0.94 10.27 -6.56
CA ALA A 29 -0.18 11.19 -6.70
C ALA A 29 0.26 12.66 -6.64
N TRP A 30 1.22 12.97 -5.76
CA TRP A 30 1.76 14.32 -5.59
C TRP A 30 2.51 14.79 -6.82
N ASN A 31 3.38 13.95 -7.37
CA ASN A 31 4.14 14.25 -8.59
C ASN A 31 3.26 14.30 -9.84
N TRP A 32 2.07 13.68 -9.82
CA TRP A 32 1.16 13.70 -10.96
C TRP A 32 0.22 14.90 -10.95
N ILE A 33 -0.38 15.22 -9.79
CA ILE A 33 -1.37 16.29 -9.68
C ILE A 33 -0.75 17.63 -9.33
N GLU A 34 0.39 17.64 -8.64
CA GLU A 34 1.09 18.84 -8.17
C GLU A 34 0.12 19.88 -7.54
N PRO A 35 -0.50 19.56 -6.39
CA PRO A 35 -1.62 20.32 -5.87
C PRO A 35 -1.21 21.72 -5.38
N ASP A 36 -1.32 22.72 -6.27
CA ASP A 36 -1.04 24.14 -6.04
C ASP A 36 -2.29 24.96 -5.65
N SER A 37 -3.46 24.33 -5.72
CA SER A 37 -4.77 24.94 -5.53
C SER A 37 -5.70 24.04 -4.72
N PHE A 38 -6.77 24.60 -4.14
CA PHE A 38 -7.73 23.82 -3.34
C PHE A 38 -8.35 22.66 -4.14
N PHE A 39 -8.72 22.89 -5.40
CA PHE A 39 -9.23 21.83 -6.28
C PHE A 39 -8.14 20.84 -6.70
N GLY A 40 -6.89 21.30 -6.88
CA GLY A 40 -5.74 20.42 -7.07
C GLY A 40 -5.54 19.48 -5.88
N ALA A 41 -5.67 19.97 -4.64
CA ALA A 41 -5.60 19.15 -3.43
C ALA A 41 -6.72 18.09 -3.38
N ILE A 42 -7.95 18.44 -3.79
CA ILE A 42 -9.05 17.48 -3.90
C ILE A 42 -8.72 16.39 -4.94
N ALA A 43 -8.24 16.78 -6.13
CA ALA A 43 -7.83 15.83 -7.17
C ALA A 43 -6.69 14.92 -6.69
N PHE A 44 -5.70 15.48 -5.98
CA PHE A 44 -4.60 14.73 -5.36
C PHE A 44 -5.13 13.67 -4.39
N LEU A 45 -6.06 14.04 -3.50
CA LEU A 45 -6.63 13.10 -2.53
C LEU A 45 -7.39 11.95 -3.21
N ILE A 46 -8.12 12.25 -4.28
CA ILE A 46 -8.84 11.23 -5.06
C ILE A 46 -7.84 10.27 -5.73
N VAL A 47 -6.83 10.82 -6.42
CA VAL A 47 -5.80 10.02 -7.11
C VAL A 47 -4.99 9.19 -6.11
N TRP A 48 -4.63 9.77 -4.98
CA TRP A 48 -3.91 9.08 -3.91
C TRP A 48 -4.73 7.91 -3.34
N ALA A 49 -6.04 8.10 -3.14
CA ALA A 49 -6.93 7.01 -2.72
C ALA A 49 -6.99 5.89 -3.76
N VAL A 50 -7.08 6.22 -5.05
CA VAL A 50 -7.09 5.25 -6.16
C VAL A 50 -5.77 4.47 -6.21
N PHE A 51 -4.62 5.16 -6.22
CA PHE A 51 -3.32 4.48 -6.22
C PHE A 51 -3.11 3.61 -5.00
N SER A 52 -3.54 4.07 -3.82
CA SER A 52 -3.46 3.26 -2.60
C SER A 52 -4.27 1.97 -2.72
N LYS A 53 -5.47 2.01 -3.31
CA LYS A 53 -6.29 0.81 -3.56
C LYS A 53 -5.62 -0.14 -4.54
N ILE A 54 -5.06 0.38 -5.63
CA ILE A 54 -4.34 -0.43 -6.62
C ILE A 54 -3.12 -1.09 -5.98
N GLY A 55 -2.32 -0.35 -5.22
CA GLY A 55 -1.15 -0.86 -4.53
C GLY A 55 -1.48 -1.97 -3.52
N HIS A 56 -2.57 -1.81 -2.75
CA HIS A 56 -3.04 -2.87 -1.86
C HIS A 56 -3.54 -4.10 -2.62
N PHE A 57 -4.20 -3.91 -3.76
CA PHE A 57 -4.68 -5.02 -4.58
C PHE A 57 -3.50 -5.84 -5.14
N ILE A 58 -2.46 -5.16 -5.63
CA ILE A 58 -1.21 -5.79 -6.09
C ILE A 58 -0.52 -6.52 -4.94
N ALA A 59 -0.39 -5.88 -3.77
CA ALA A 59 0.22 -6.48 -2.59
C ALA A 59 -0.51 -7.75 -2.12
N MET A 60 -1.84 -7.72 -2.09
CA MET A 60 -2.66 -8.90 -1.79
C MET A 60 -2.48 -9.99 -2.85
N GLY A 61 -2.41 -9.62 -4.13
CA GLY A 61 -2.13 -10.56 -5.22
C GLY A 61 -0.75 -11.24 -5.09
N ILE A 62 0.28 -10.47 -4.73
CA ILE A 62 1.63 -10.99 -4.44
C ILE A 62 1.58 -11.95 -3.26
N VAL A 63 0.97 -11.54 -2.14
CA VAL A 63 0.90 -12.37 -0.93
C VAL A 63 0.10 -13.65 -1.18
N ALA A 64 -0.99 -13.59 -1.95
CA ALA A 64 -1.75 -14.76 -2.35
C ALA A 64 -0.95 -15.69 -3.29
N ALA A 65 -0.19 -15.13 -4.23
CA ALA A 65 0.65 -15.92 -5.14
C ALA A 65 1.78 -16.62 -4.39
N PHE A 66 2.49 -15.94 -3.49
CA PHE A 66 3.62 -16.52 -2.76
C PHE A 66 3.18 -17.34 -1.53
N GLY A 67 2.07 -16.97 -0.88
CA GLY A 67 1.51 -17.72 0.26
C GLY A 67 0.63 -18.90 -0.15
N GLY A 68 0.28 -19.03 -1.43
CA GLY A 68 -0.42 -20.20 -2.00
C GLY A 68 0.49 -21.19 -2.71
N MET A 69 1.82 -20.95 -2.73
CA MET A 69 2.84 -21.84 -3.30
C MET A 69 3.40 -22.84 -2.27
N ASP A 70 2.54 -23.36 -1.38
CA ASP A 70 2.84 -24.49 -0.48
C ASP A 70 2.29 -25.81 -1.06
#